data_AF-A0A7V9V7F6-F1
#
_entry.id   AF-A0A7V9V7F6-F1
#
_cell.length_a   1.000
_cell.length_b   1.000
_cell.length_c   1.000
_cell.angle_alpha   90.00
_cell.angle_beta   90.00
_cell.angle_gamma   90.00
#
_symmetry.space_group_name_H-M   'P 1'
#
loop_
_entity.id
_entity.type
_entity.pdbx_description
1 polymer ?
#
loop_
_entity_poly.entity_id
_entity_poly.type
_entity_poly.pdbx_seq_one_letter_code
_entity_poly.pdbx_strand_id
1 'polypeptide(L)'
;MVLPSATFLIGELRKITGIQYYEERMLFTTLFLRHPRRRLVYITSLPVDEAIVEYYLRFLPDPADARSRLDLVSLGDDGDEPLTHKLLRRPDAVRRVRELVDGHDAYVLPFNVTAAEGRLADALDLPFYGAGPDLAWMGSKTGSRQVARRAGVAVPEGSEGHHSLAEVEGAVHAVRQSQPVAQAVVIKLNEGFSGQGNAIVDLNGPLSPLPGSNTTFCAAEESWSSYPDKVARQGAIVEELLRHDGMASPSVQVRIAPSGTHEVLSTHDQILGGTANQVYLGCRFPARDLYRLAIQDAATRVADVLAAEGVIGSFGIDFLVVPVNSANDGAAHDGHARDGAHAVYLSEINLRMGGTTHPFWMTRLATEGEYQTETGELVAGNGARC
;
A
#
# COMPACT_ATOMS: atom_id res chain seq x y z
N MET A 1 17.06 -1.41 -12.49
CA MET A 1 16.77 -2.81 -12.13
C MET A 1 15.42 -2.86 -11.43
N VAL A 2 14.54 -3.79 -11.80
CA VAL A 2 13.26 -4.01 -11.13
C VAL A 2 13.39 -5.15 -10.15
N LEU A 3 12.99 -4.89 -8.91
CA LEU A 3 13.01 -5.85 -7.80
C LEU A 3 11.59 -6.00 -7.27
N PRO A 4 10.79 -6.92 -7.83
CA PRO A 4 9.38 -7.07 -7.48
C PRO A 4 9.19 -7.90 -6.19
N SER A 5 10.17 -7.91 -5.30
CA SER A 5 10.14 -8.68 -4.05
C SER A 5 9.04 -8.17 -3.13
N ALA A 6 8.11 -9.03 -2.76
CA ALA A 6 7.14 -8.78 -1.71
C ALA A 6 7.74 -9.18 -0.35
N THR A 7 8.60 -8.33 0.21
CA THR A 7 9.31 -8.63 1.46
C THR A 7 8.41 -8.34 2.67
N PHE A 8 7.56 -9.32 3.01
CA PHE A 8 6.68 -9.32 4.18
C PHE A 8 7.02 -10.48 5.12
N LEU A 9 6.29 -10.57 6.24
CA LEU A 9 6.39 -11.71 7.15
C LEU A 9 6.07 -13.02 6.41
N ILE A 10 6.99 -13.99 6.47
CA ILE A 10 6.88 -15.27 5.75
C ILE A 10 5.59 -16.03 6.10
N GLY A 11 5.17 -15.97 7.37
CA GLY A 11 3.91 -16.58 7.82
C GLY A 11 2.69 -16.05 7.08
N GLU A 12 2.72 -14.78 6.65
CA GLU A 12 1.65 -14.16 5.89
C GLU A 12 1.76 -14.45 4.38
N LEU A 13 2.98 -14.46 3.84
CA LEU A 13 3.22 -14.80 2.43
C LEU A 13 2.73 -16.22 2.09
N ARG A 14 2.95 -17.18 3.01
CA ARG A 14 2.50 -18.58 2.86
C ARG A 14 0.99 -18.74 2.75
N LYS A 15 0.21 -17.76 3.19
CA LYS A 15 -1.26 -17.78 3.06
C LYS A 15 -1.72 -17.48 1.63
N ILE A 16 -0.84 -16.94 0.79
CA ILE A 16 -1.15 -16.53 -0.57
C ILE A 16 -0.73 -17.63 -1.54
N THR A 17 -1.72 -18.29 -2.17
CA THR A 17 -1.46 -19.28 -3.22
C THR A 17 -0.73 -18.63 -4.40
N GLY A 18 0.42 -19.20 -4.76
CA GLY A 18 1.21 -18.73 -5.91
C GLY A 18 1.88 -17.38 -5.68
N ILE A 19 2.28 -17.07 -4.45
CA ILE A 19 2.92 -15.80 -4.08
C ILE A 19 4.13 -15.43 -4.96
N GLN A 20 4.89 -16.42 -5.42
CA GLN A 20 6.01 -16.23 -6.34
C GLN A 20 5.61 -15.58 -7.67
N TYR A 21 4.37 -15.77 -8.13
CA TYR A 21 3.86 -15.11 -9.35
C TYR A 21 3.41 -13.66 -9.10
N TYR A 22 3.36 -13.19 -7.85
CA TYR A 22 3.11 -11.76 -7.59
C TYR A 22 4.22 -10.88 -8.16
N GLU A 23 5.41 -11.46 -8.36
CA GLU A 23 6.52 -10.78 -8.99
C GLU A 23 6.20 -10.32 -10.41
N GLU A 24 5.26 -10.98 -11.11
CA GLU A 24 4.79 -10.58 -12.44
C GLU A 24 3.94 -9.31 -12.42
N ARG A 25 3.46 -8.87 -11.25
CA ARG A 25 2.65 -7.64 -11.11
C ARG A 25 3.43 -6.37 -11.42
N MET A 26 4.75 -6.41 -11.49
CA MET A 26 5.55 -5.27 -11.93
C MET A 26 5.95 -5.35 -13.41
N LEU A 27 5.49 -6.35 -14.18
CA LEU A 27 5.83 -6.46 -15.60
C LEU A 27 5.33 -5.28 -16.44
N PHE A 28 4.39 -4.47 -15.93
CA PHE A 28 4.05 -3.18 -16.54
C PHE A 28 5.29 -2.28 -16.74
N THR A 29 6.34 -2.43 -15.93
CA THR A 29 7.60 -1.67 -16.05
C THR A 29 8.36 -1.97 -17.35
N THR A 30 8.08 -3.09 -18.01
CA THR A 30 8.61 -3.37 -19.36
C THR A 30 8.17 -2.30 -20.36
N LEU A 31 7.01 -1.65 -20.15
CA LEU A 31 6.54 -0.56 -21.01
C LEU A 31 7.40 0.70 -20.89
N PHE A 32 8.24 0.83 -19.85
CA PHE A 32 9.24 1.90 -19.78
C PHE A 32 10.31 1.80 -20.88
N LEU A 33 10.46 0.63 -21.52
CA LEU A 33 11.33 0.43 -22.67
C LEU A 33 10.86 1.20 -23.91
N ARG A 34 9.67 1.81 -23.91
CA ARG A 34 9.28 2.81 -24.92
C ARG A 34 10.35 3.89 -25.12
N HIS A 35 11.09 4.22 -24.05
CA HIS A 35 12.22 5.13 -24.17
C HIS A 35 13.46 4.38 -24.69
N PRO A 36 14.01 4.75 -25.84
CA PRO A 36 15.02 3.95 -26.55
C PRO A 36 16.37 3.85 -25.81
N ARG A 37 16.64 4.79 -24.89
CA ARG A 37 17.87 4.80 -24.08
C ARG A 37 17.76 4.02 -22.76
N ARG A 38 16.59 3.49 -22.42
CA ARG A 38 16.40 2.74 -21.16
C ARG A 38 16.73 1.27 -21.38
N ARG A 39 17.32 0.63 -20.37
CA ARG A 39 17.47 -0.82 -20.28
C ARG A 39 16.75 -1.28 -19.02
N LEU A 40 16.24 -2.52 -19.02
CA LEU A 40 15.54 -3.08 -17.88
C LEU A 40 16.14 -4.42 -17.51
N VAL A 41 16.67 -4.51 -16.29
CA VAL A 41 17.00 -5.80 -15.65
C VAL A 41 15.84 -6.13 -14.74
N TYR A 42 15.14 -7.23 -14.99
CA TYR A 42 13.97 -7.67 -14.23
C TYR A 42 14.28 -9.00 -13.53
N ILE A 43 14.12 -9.03 -12.21
CA ILE A 43 14.47 -10.21 -11.41
C ILE A 43 13.22 -10.94 -10.95
N THR A 44 13.24 -12.27 -11.02
CA THR A 44 12.17 -13.13 -10.52
C THR A 44 12.72 -14.39 -9.83
N SER A 45 11.89 -14.96 -8.96
CA SER A 45 12.04 -16.27 -8.33
C SER A 45 11.97 -17.37 -9.39
N LEU A 46 10.98 -17.31 -10.28
CA LEU A 46 10.77 -18.29 -11.35
C LEU A 46 10.81 -17.64 -12.74
N PRO A 47 11.17 -18.39 -13.80
CA PRO A 47 11.13 -17.86 -15.16
C PRO A 47 9.72 -17.35 -15.51
N VAL A 48 9.64 -16.17 -16.11
CA VAL A 48 8.40 -15.66 -16.71
C VAL A 48 8.25 -16.28 -18.09
N ASP A 49 7.05 -16.76 -18.43
CA ASP A 49 6.75 -17.30 -19.75
C ASP A 49 6.98 -16.22 -20.83
N GLU A 50 7.67 -16.57 -21.91
CA GLU A 50 7.97 -15.63 -23.00
C GLU A 50 6.67 -15.10 -23.64
N ALA A 51 5.58 -15.87 -23.66
CA ALA A 51 4.28 -15.39 -24.15
C ALA A 51 3.72 -14.23 -23.30
N ILE A 52 3.99 -14.22 -21.99
CA ILE A 52 3.63 -13.12 -21.08
C ILE A 52 4.51 -11.90 -21.38
N VAL A 53 5.82 -12.10 -21.56
CA VAL A 53 6.76 -11.02 -21.90
C VAL A 53 6.36 -10.37 -23.23
N GLU A 54 6.11 -11.18 -24.26
CA GLU A 54 5.65 -10.71 -25.58
C GLU A 54 4.34 -9.93 -25.48
N TYR A 55 3.39 -10.36 -24.64
CA TYR A 55 2.14 -9.65 -24.43
C TYR A 55 2.38 -8.19 -24.01
N TYR A 56 3.28 -7.95 -23.04
CA TYR A 56 3.59 -6.58 -22.62
C TYR A 56 4.37 -5.80 -23.69
N LEU A 57 5.33 -6.43 -24.36
CA LEU A 57 6.15 -5.74 -25.37
C LEU A 57 5.35 -5.34 -26.61
N ARG A 58 4.24 -6.01 -26.92
CA ARG A 58 3.34 -5.64 -28.04
C ARG A 58 2.71 -4.25 -27.89
N PHE A 59 2.71 -3.66 -26.69
CA PHE A 59 2.26 -2.28 -26.47
C PHE A 59 3.32 -1.23 -26.83
N LEU A 60 4.53 -1.65 -27.24
CA LEU A 60 5.63 -0.76 -27.58
C LEU A 60 5.74 -0.54 -29.09
N PRO A 61 6.22 0.63 -29.55
CA PRO A 61 6.38 0.91 -30.98
C PRO A 61 7.31 -0.06 -31.71
N ASP A 62 8.35 -0.54 -31.03
CA ASP A 62 9.29 -1.53 -31.53
C ASP A 62 9.51 -2.63 -30.47
N PRO A 63 8.69 -3.71 -30.50
CA PRO A 63 8.79 -4.81 -29.55
C PRO A 63 10.14 -5.54 -29.63
N ALA A 64 10.76 -5.62 -30.81
CA ALA A 64 12.01 -6.34 -31.02
C ALA A 64 13.19 -5.57 -30.40
N ASP A 65 13.27 -4.25 -30.63
CA ASP A 65 14.25 -3.39 -29.97
C ASP A 65 14.07 -3.43 -28.44
N ALA A 66 12.83 -3.30 -27.95
CA ALA A 66 12.54 -3.38 -26.53
C ALA A 66 12.98 -4.71 -25.92
N ARG A 67 12.70 -5.84 -26.59
CA ARG A 67 13.14 -7.17 -26.13
C ARG A 67 14.65 -7.27 -26.02
N SER A 68 15.40 -6.62 -26.91
CA SER A 68 16.88 -6.63 -26.89
C SER A 68 17.49 -5.82 -25.72
N ARG A 69 16.69 -4.93 -25.12
CA ARG A 69 17.04 -4.08 -23.98
C ARG A 69 16.45 -4.59 -22.64
N LEU A 70 15.81 -5.75 -22.67
CA LEU A 70 15.21 -6.43 -21.51
C LEU A 70 16.04 -7.64 -21.11
N ASP A 71 16.68 -7.56 -19.95
CA ASP A 71 17.41 -8.63 -19.32
C ASP A 71 16.54 -9.28 -18.23
N LEU A 72 16.10 -10.53 -18.44
CA LEU A 72 15.32 -11.31 -17.47
C LEU A 72 16.25 -12.22 -16.65
N VAL A 73 16.28 -12.03 -15.34
CA VAL A 73 17.09 -12.82 -14.41
C VAL A 73 16.19 -13.61 -13.48
N SER A 74 16.03 -14.90 -13.78
CA SER A 74 15.32 -15.83 -12.91
C SER A 74 16.29 -16.56 -11.99
N LEU A 75 15.90 -16.73 -10.73
CA LEU A 75 16.65 -17.50 -9.74
C LEU A 75 16.35 -19.01 -9.83
N GLY A 76 15.20 -19.43 -10.38
CA GLY A 76 14.78 -20.83 -10.36
C GLY A 76 14.56 -21.34 -8.93
N ASP A 77 13.92 -20.54 -8.08
CA ASP A 77 13.64 -20.83 -6.66
C ASP A 77 12.15 -20.63 -6.37
N ASP A 78 11.42 -21.71 -6.18
CA ASP A 78 9.98 -21.69 -5.89
C ASP A 78 9.64 -21.56 -4.40
N GLY A 79 10.64 -21.39 -3.52
CA GLY A 79 10.40 -21.28 -2.09
C GLY A 79 9.56 -20.06 -1.69
N ASP A 80 8.89 -20.12 -0.53
CA ASP A 80 8.00 -19.04 -0.04
C ASP A 80 8.74 -17.81 0.51
N GLU A 81 10.07 -17.80 0.45
CA GLU A 81 10.88 -16.68 0.93
C GLU A 81 10.80 -15.49 -0.05
N PRO A 82 10.89 -14.24 0.44
CA PRO A 82 10.99 -13.07 -0.43
C PRO A 82 12.14 -13.16 -1.44
N LEU A 83 11.91 -12.65 -2.65
CA LEU A 83 12.90 -12.62 -3.74
C LEU A 83 14.23 -12.00 -3.32
N THR A 84 14.19 -10.92 -2.54
CA THR A 84 15.40 -10.26 -2.03
C THR A 84 16.25 -11.19 -1.17
N HIS A 85 15.63 -12.03 -0.33
CA HIS A 85 16.34 -13.01 0.48
C HIS A 85 16.98 -14.10 -0.38
N LYS A 86 16.24 -14.60 -1.38
CA LYS A 86 16.75 -15.58 -2.36
C LYS A 86 17.97 -15.04 -3.10
N LEU A 87 17.92 -13.77 -3.53
CA LEU A 87 19.01 -13.12 -4.24
C LEU A 87 20.23 -12.89 -3.33
N LEU A 88 20.05 -12.36 -2.11
CA LEU A 88 21.14 -12.12 -1.16
C LEU A 88 21.89 -13.40 -0.75
N ARG A 89 21.23 -14.55 -0.77
CA ARG A 89 21.85 -15.86 -0.49
C ARG A 89 22.72 -16.39 -1.64
N ARG A 90 22.71 -15.73 -2.80
CA ARG A 90 23.34 -16.21 -4.05
C ARG A 90 24.33 -15.18 -4.58
N PRO A 91 25.59 -15.18 -4.08
CA PRO A 91 26.60 -14.21 -4.50
C PRO A 91 26.88 -14.19 -6.00
N ASP A 92 26.71 -15.33 -6.67
CA ASP A 92 26.80 -15.48 -8.13
C ASP A 92 25.65 -14.75 -8.86
N ALA A 93 24.42 -14.85 -8.36
CA ALA A 93 23.28 -14.11 -8.92
C ALA A 93 23.43 -12.60 -8.70
N VAL A 94 23.88 -12.17 -7.52
CA VAL A 94 24.20 -10.75 -7.24
C VAL A 94 25.28 -10.24 -8.19
N ARG A 95 26.35 -11.03 -8.41
CA ARG A 95 27.42 -10.67 -9.36
C ARG A 95 26.89 -10.53 -10.79
N ARG A 96 26.08 -11.47 -11.26
CA ARG A 96 25.44 -11.40 -12.58
C ARG A 96 24.59 -10.16 -12.73
N VAL A 97 23.79 -9.81 -11.72
CA VAL A 97 22.96 -8.59 -11.74
C VAL A 97 23.86 -7.35 -11.77
N ARG A 98 24.95 -7.33 -10.99
CA ARG A 98 25.92 -6.23 -11.00
C ARG A 98 26.56 -6.05 -12.38
N GLU A 99 26.96 -7.12 -13.04
CA GLU A 99 27.52 -7.09 -14.40
C GLU A 99 26.53 -6.50 -15.43
N LEU A 100 25.22 -6.74 -15.27
CA LEU A 100 24.18 -6.21 -16.17
C LEU A 100 23.91 -4.70 -15.98
N VAL A 101 24.27 -4.14 -14.83
CA VAL A 101 24.06 -2.72 -14.50
C VAL A 101 25.36 -1.91 -14.48
N ASP A 102 26.51 -2.57 -14.59
CA ASP A 102 27.81 -1.93 -14.56
C ASP A 102 28.01 -0.93 -15.71
N GLY A 103 28.64 0.20 -15.42
CA GLY A 103 28.83 1.29 -16.39
C GLY A 103 27.54 1.98 -16.84
N HIS A 104 26.42 1.84 -16.10
CA HIS A 104 25.15 2.51 -16.38
C HIS A 104 24.67 3.33 -15.18
N ASP A 105 24.01 4.46 -15.46
CA ASP A 105 23.27 5.21 -14.46
C ASP A 105 22.01 4.42 -14.08
N ALA A 106 22.13 3.61 -13.02
CA ALA A 106 21.11 2.64 -12.61
C ALA A 106 20.60 2.89 -11.19
N TYR A 107 19.39 2.39 -10.92
CA TYR A 107 18.80 2.32 -9.59
C TYR A 107 17.94 1.06 -9.47
N VAL A 108 17.66 0.65 -8.23
CA VAL A 108 16.72 -0.41 -7.91
C VAL A 108 15.31 0.17 -7.81
N LEU A 109 14.34 -0.41 -8.52
CA LEU A 109 12.92 -0.11 -8.41
C LEU A 109 12.25 -1.26 -7.62
N PRO A 110 12.11 -1.12 -6.29
CA PRO A 110 11.53 -2.15 -5.44
C PRO A 110 10.00 -2.13 -5.45
N PHE A 111 9.38 -3.26 -5.14
CA PHE A 111 7.95 -3.31 -4.81
C PHE A 111 7.68 -2.70 -3.42
N ASN A 112 8.44 -3.12 -2.41
CA ASN A 112 8.49 -2.51 -1.08
C ASN A 112 9.95 -2.45 -0.59
N VAL A 113 10.25 -1.58 0.36
CA VAL A 113 11.60 -1.45 0.94
C VAL A 113 11.59 -1.88 2.39
N THR A 114 12.48 -2.82 2.70
CA THR A 114 12.84 -3.23 4.06
C THR A 114 14.37 -3.17 4.22
N ALA A 115 14.86 -3.55 5.39
CA ALA A 115 16.30 -3.73 5.60
C ALA A 115 16.95 -4.72 4.61
N ALA A 116 16.19 -5.68 4.06
CA ALA A 116 16.71 -6.61 3.05
C ALA A 116 16.99 -5.91 1.73
N GLU A 117 16.08 -5.05 1.25
CA GLU A 117 16.29 -4.26 0.04
C GLU A 117 17.43 -3.28 0.20
N GLY A 118 17.58 -2.67 1.38
CA GLY A 118 18.75 -1.84 1.72
C GLY A 118 20.07 -2.60 1.56
N ARG A 119 20.19 -3.79 2.18
CA ARG A 119 21.39 -4.63 2.05
C ARG A 119 21.67 -5.05 0.61
N LEU A 120 20.62 -5.32 -0.18
CA LEU A 120 20.79 -5.68 -1.58
C LEU A 120 21.25 -4.49 -2.41
N ALA A 121 20.71 -3.30 -2.15
CA ALA A 121 21.14 -2.06 -2.78
C ALA A 121 22.63 -1.78 -2.50
N ASP A 122 23.06 -1.91 -1.23
CA ASP A 122 24.47 -1.82 -0.84
C ASP A 122 25.32 -2.89 -1.55
N ALA A 123 24.83 -4.13 -1.61
CA ALA A 123 25.50 -5.22 -2.31
C ALA A 123 25.52 -5.04 -3.83
N LEU A 124 24.74 -4.15 -4.41
CA LEU A 124 24.79 -3.82 -5.84
C LEU A 124 25.52 -2.51 -6.13
N ASP A 125 25.83 -1.73 -5.08
CA ASP A 125 26.30 -0.34 -5.19
C ASP A 125 25.34 0.53 -6.01
N LEU A 126 24.04 0.39 -5.74
CA LEU A 126 22.97 1.11 -6.44
C LEU A 126 22.05 1.84 -5.44
N PRO A 127 21.58 3.05 -5.75
CA PRO A 127 20.47 3.63 -5.01
C PRO A 127 19.17 2.87 -5.29
N PHE A 128 18.18 2.97 -4.42
CA PHE A 128 16.81 2.49 -4.67
C PHE A 128 15.81 3.65 -4.74
N TYR A 129 14.75 3.46 -5.53
CA TYR A 129 13.64 4.40 -5.66
C TYR A 129 12.46 3.95 -4.80
N GLY A 130 12.52 4.28 -3.51
CA GLY A 130 11.53 3.89 -2.50
C GLY A 130 11.84 4.54 -1.15
N ALA A 131 10.91 4.42 -0.20
CA ALA A 131 11.11 4.94 1.15
C ALA A 131 12.28 4.22 1.81
N GLY A 132 13.22 4.96 2.41
CA GLY A 132 14.34 4.37 3.12
C GLY A 132 13.86 3.45 4.27
N PRO A 133 14.60 2.39 4.63
CA PRO A 133 14.23 1.52 5.75
C PRO A 133 13.97 2.28 7.06
N ASP A 134 14.72 3.34 7.31
CA ASP A 134 14.58 4.21 8.49
C ASP A 134 13.28 5.04 8.49
N LEU A 135 12.60 5.16 7.34
CA LEU A 135 11.32 5.85 7.18
C LEU A 135 10.15 4.87 7.09
N ALA A 136 10.40 3.55 7.06
CA ALA A 136 9.35 2.53 6.89
C ALA A 136 8.27 2.60 7.98
N TRP A 137 8.66 3.00 9.20
CA TRP A 137 7.73 3.16 10.33
C TRP A 137 6.58 4.14 10.03
N MET A 138 6.79 5.12 9.14
CA MET A 138 5.76 6.09 8.75
C MET A 138 4.60 5.44 7.98
N GLY A 139 4.82 4.26 7.39
CA GLY A 139 3.80 3.42 6.77
C GLY A 139 3.16 2.38 7.71
N SER A 140 3.62 2.26 8.96
CA SER A 140 2.93 1.43 9.96
C SER A 140 1.56 2.03 10.29
N LYS A 141 0.66 1.28 10.94
CA LYS A 141 -0.65 1.82 11.36
C LYS A 141 -0.51 3.01 12.32
N THR A 142 0.43 2.92 13.26
CA THR A 142 0.78 4.04 14.16
C THR A 142 1.36 5.22 13.38
N GLY A 143 2.35 4.97 12.51
CA GLY A 143 2.99 6.03 11.71
C GLY A 143 2.01 6.73 10.77
N SER A 144 1.11 5.97 10.13
CA SER A 144 0.07 6.49 9.24
C SER A 144 -0.82 7.52 9.96
N ARG A 145 -1.25 7.21 11.19
CA ARG A 145 -2.06 8.13 12.00
C ARG A 145 -1.29 9.38 12.41
N GLN A 146 -0.02 9.23 12.79
CA GLN A 146 0.84 10.37 13.14
C GLN A 146 1.08 11.29 11.94
N VAL A 147 1.34 10.74 10.75
CA VAL A 147 1.48 11.49 9.50
C VAL A 147 0.17 12.19 9.15
N ALA A 148 -0.97 11.51 9.25
CA ALA A 148 -2.28 12.10 8.98
C ALA A 148 -2.55 13.32 9.87
N ARG A 149 -2.30 13.22 11.18
CA ARG A 149 -2.47 14.35 12.11
C ARG A 149 -1.56 15.53 11.76
N ARG A 150 -0.29 15.27 11.41
CA ARG A 150 0.65 16.30 10.93
C ARG A 150 0.18 16.97 9.63
N ALA A 151 -0.47 16.21 8.76
CA ALA A 151 -1.04 16.68 7.50
C ALA A 151 -2.42 17.36 7.65
N GLY A 152 -2.97 17.45 8.87
CA GLY A 152 -4.32 17.95 9.09
C GLY A 152 -5.41 17.08 8.44
N VAL A 153 -5.14 15.79 8.22
CA VAL A 153 -6.10 14.82 7.69
C VAL A 153 -6.70 14.04 8.86
N ALA A 154 -8.02 13.92 8.88
CA ALA A 154 -8.72 13.21 9.95
C ALA A 154 -8.40 11.71 9.93
N VAL A 155 -8.49 11.07 11.08
CA VAL A 155 -8.42 9.61 11.27
C VAL A 155 -9.59 9.19 12.16
N PRO A 156 -10.07 7.94 12.10
CA PRO A 156 -11.13 7.50 12.99
C PRO A 156 -10.73 7.65 14.47
N GLU A 157 -11.71 7.90 15.34
CA GLU A 157 -11.51 8.11 16.77
C GLU A 157 -10.76 6.93 17.39
N GLY A 158 -9.84 7.21 18.32
CA GLY A 158 -9.00 6.19 18.95
C GLY A 158 -7.52 6.57 19.06
N SER A 159 -6.69 5.59 19.39
CA SER A 159 -5.30 5.80 19.78
C SER A 159 -4.34 4.74 19.21
N GLU A 160 -3.06 5.07 19.18
CA GLU A 160 -2.00 4.27 18.59
C GLU A 160 -0.82 4.07 19.54
N GLY A 161 0.11 3.18 19.19
CA GLY A 161 1.33 2.93 19.97
C GLY A 161 1.14 2.01 21.17
N HIS A 162 0.17 1.09 21.14
CA HIS A 162 -0.08 0.14 22.23
C HIS A 162 0.80 -1.11 22.08
N HIS A 163 1.53 -1.47 23.13
CA HIS A 163 2.47 -2.61 23.14
C HIS A 163 2.10 -3.69 24.18
N SER A 164 0.94 -3.58 24.81
CA SER A 164 0.40 -4.61 25.70
C SER A 164 -1.11 -4.74 25.57
N LEU A 165 -1.66 -5.90 25.95
CA LEU A 165 -3.12 -6.07 25.99
C LEU A 165 -3.80 -5.16 27.00
N ALA A 166 -3.13 -4.78 28.09
CA ALA A 166 -3.66 -3.83 29.07
C ALA A 166 -3.84 -2.43 28.46
N GLU A 167 -2.86 -1.96 27.67
CA GLU A 167 -2.96 -0.69 26.96
C GLU A 167 -4.06 -0.73 25.89
N VAL A 168 -4.13 -1.82 25.12
CA VAL A 168 -5.20 -2.04 24.14
C VAL A 168 -6.57 -2.02 24.83
N GLU A 169 -6.75 -2.76 25.93
CA GLU A 169 -8.01 -2.76 26.69
C GLU A 169 -8.39 -1.34 27.16
N GLY A 170 -7.43 -0.59 27.70
CA GLY A 170 -7.63 0.81 28.09
C GLY A 170 -8.09 1.68 26.91
N ALA A 171 -7.49 1.50 25.74
CA ALA A 171 -7.87 2.22 24.52
C ALA A 171 -9.27 1.84 24.02
N VAL A 172 -9.66 0.57 24.09
CA VAL A 172 -11.04 0.14 23.77
C VAL A 172 -12.04 0.83 24.68
N HIS A 173 -11.76 0.88 26.00
CA HIS A 173 -12.62 1.58 26.95
C HIS A 173 -12.71 3.08 26.67
N ALA A 174 -11.59 3.72 26.30
CA ALA A 174 -11.56 5.14 25.96
C ALA A 174 -12.43 5.47 24.73
N VAL A 175 -12.41 4.63 23.69
CA VAL A 175 -13.31 4.80 22.54
C VAL A 175 -14.77 4.62 22.95
N ARG A 176 -15.11 3.60 23.75
CA ARG A 176 -16.48 3.40 24.25
C ARG A 176 -17.01 4.61 25.05
N GLN A 177 -16.14 5.29 25.80
CA GLN A 177 -16.51 6.47 26.58
C GLN A 177 -16.66 7.73 25.73
N SER A 178 -15.77 7.94 24.77
CA SER A 178 -15.76 9.12 23.90
C SER A 178 -16.77 9.05 22.76
N GLN A 179 -17.10 7.83 22.30
CA GLN A 179 -18.06 7.57 21.23
C GLN A 179 -19.18 6.62 21.72
N PRO A 180 -20.18 7.11 22.48
CA PRO A 180 -21.24 6.26 23.04
C PRO A 180 -22.11 5.57 22.00
N VAL A 181 -22.11 6.06 20.75
CA VAL A 181 -22.86 5.48 19.63
C VAL A 181 -22.07 4.40 18.88
N ALA A 182 -20.76 4.29 19.11
CA ALA A 182 -19.92 3.30 18.45
C ALA A 182 -20.33 1.88 18.87
N GLN A 183 -20.56 1.02 17.89
CA GLN A 183 -20.95 -0.38 18.14
C GLN A 183 -19.74 -1.30 18.30
N ALA A 184 -18.61 -0.94 17.71
CA ALA A 184 -17.41 -1.76 17.69
C ALA A 184 -16.15 -0.91 17.52
N VAL A 185 -15.01 -1.47 17.90
CA VAL A 185 -13.69 -0.98 17.53
C VAL A 185 -12.97 -2.01 16.68
N VAL A 186 -11.98 -1.56 15.94
CA VAL A 186 -10.99 -2.42 15.30
C VAL A 186 -9.62 -2.19 15.93
N ILE A 187 -9.00 -3.27 16.35
CA ILE A 187 -7.60 -3.32 16.73
C ILE A 187 -6.82 -3.69 15.46
N LYS A 188 -5.81 -2.91 15.10
CA LYS A 188 -4.95 -3.19 13.94
C LYS A 188 -3.49 -3.27 14.38
N LEU A 189 -2.83 -4.39 14.07
CA LEU A 189 -1.38 -4.53 14.25
C LEU A 189 -0.62 -3.62 13.27
N ASN A 190 0.49 -3.03 13.72
CA ASN A 190 1.26 -2.05 12.94
C ASN A 190 1.77 -2.60 11.59
N GLU A 191 2.21 -3.85 11.56
CA GLU A 191 2.81 -4.50 10.38
C GLU A 191 1.83 -5.43 9.65
N GLY A 192 0.54 -5.39 10.01
CA GLY A 192 -0.49 -6.22 9.37
C GLY A 192 -0.89 -5.69 8.00
N PHE A 193 -0.95 -6.56 6.99
CA PHE A 193 -1.45 -6.24 5.65
C PHE A 193 -2.71 -7.05 5.30
N SER A 194 -3.54 -6.51 4.39
CA SER A 194 -4.77 -7.16 3.89
C SER A 194 -5.72 -7.66 5.01
N GLY A 195 -5.81 -6.90 6.11
CA GLY A 195 -6.68 -7.21 7.24
C GLY A 195 -6.23 -8.38 8.13
N GLN A 196 -5.09 -9.04 7.85
CA GLN A 196 -4.67 -10.24 8.57
C GLN A 196 -4.38 -10.01 10.06
N GLY A 197 -4.07 -8.76 10.45
CA GLY A 197 -3.84 -8.38 11.85
C GLY A 197 -5.04 -7.70 12.53
N ASN A 198 -6.21 -7.63 11.89
CA ASN A 198 -7.35 -6.90 12.42
C ASN A 198 -8.17 -7.79 13.37
N ALA A 199 -8.54 -7.23 14.53
CA ALA A 199 -9.49 -7.82 15.46
C ALA A 199 -10.61 -6.83 15.75
N ILE A 200 -11.86 -7.21 15.47
CA ILE A 200 -13.04 -6.38 15.69
C ILE A 200 -13.63 -6.75 17.05
N VAL A 201 -13.73 -5.79 17.96
CA VAL A 201 -14.29 -5.97 19.31
C VAL A 201 -15.63 -5.25 19.39
N ASP A 202 -16.68 -5.98 19.74
CA ASP A 202 -18.02 -5.45 19.99
C ASP A 202 -18.04 -4.68 21.32
N LEU A 203 -18.47 -3.41 21.27
CA LEU A 203 -18.49 -2.52 22.43
C LEU A 203 -19.71 -2.72 23.34
N ASN A 204 -20.74 -3.44 22.88
CA ASN A 204 -21.96 -3.70 23.66
C ASN A 204 -21.82 -4.87 24.65
N GLY A 205 -20.70 -5.60 24.58
CA GLY A 205 -20.41 -6.76 25.40
C GLY A 205 -19.51 -6.47 26.63
N PRO A 206 -19.14 -7.53 27.38
CA PRO A 206 -18.08 -7.42 28.37
C PRO A 206 -16.75 -7.09 27.67
N LEU A 207 -15.97 -6.18 28.26
CA LEU A 207 -14.68 -5.73 27.70
C LEU A 207 -13.49 -6.01 28.63
N SER A 208 -13.73 -6.52 29.84
CA SER A 208 -12.70 -6.79 30.83
C SER A 208 -12.89 -8.19 31.45
N PRO A 209 -11.86 -9.06 31.41
CA PRO A 209 -10.63 -8.88 30.63
C PRO A 209 -10.93 -8.93 29.12
N LEU A 210 -10.16 -8.21 28.31
CA LEU A 210 -10.38 -8.10 26.86
C LEU A 210 -10.47 -9.45 26.14
N PRO A 211 -9.70 -10.50 26.50
CA PRO A 211 -9.89 -11.85 25.95
C PRO A 211 -11.28 -12.48 26.16
N GLY A 212 -12.07 -11.97 27.10
CA GLY A 212 -13.46 -12.37 27.34
C GLY A 212 -14.50 -11.59 26.53
N SER A 213 -14.06 -10.64 25.70
CA SER A 213 -14.94 -9.83 24.86
C SER A 213 -15.42 -10.58 23.61
N ASN A 214 -16.54 -10.11 23.04
CA ASN A 214 -17.02 -10.62 21.76
C ASN A 214 -16.12 -10.06 20.64
N THR A 215 -15.15 -10.87 20.22
CA THR A 215 -14.12 -10.49 19.25
C THR A 215 -14.21 -11.33 17.98
N THR A 216 -14.20 -10.67 16.83
CA THR A 216 -14.04 -11.31 15.52
C THR A 216 -12.63 -11.02 14.99
N PHE A 217 -11.79 -12.05 14.91
CA PHE A 217 -10.50 -11.95 14.22
C PHE A 217 -10.70 -12.08 12.71
N CYS A 218 -10.09 -11.18 11.94
CA CYS A 218 -10.22 -11.19 10.48
C CYS A 218 -9.40 -12.31 9.80
N ALA A 219 -8.36 -12.80 10.46
CA ALA A 219 -7.60 -13.98 10.04
C ALA A 219 -7.94 -15.20 10.89
N ALA A 220 -8.07 -16.36 10.26
CA ALA A 220 -8.51 -17.59 10.91
C ALA A 220 -7.51 -18.13 11.95
N GLU A 221 -6.23 -17.81 11.79
CA GLU A 221 -5.15 -18.24 12.68
C GLU A 221 -4.95 -17.30 13.87
N GLU A 222 -5.66 -16.17 13.91
CA GLU A 222 -5.57 -15.21 15.01
C GLU A 222 -6.56 -15.52 16.10
N SER A 223 -6.09 -15.37 17.34
CA SER A 223 -6.91 -15.54 18.53
C SER A 223 -6.28 -14.77 19.69
N TRP A 224 -7.00 -14.64 20.80
CA TRP A 224 -6.45 -14.01 22.01
C TRP A 224 -5.23 -14.73 22.60
N SER A 225 -4.92 -15.97 22.19
CA SER A 225 -3.67 -16.63 22.59
C SER A 225 -2.48 -16.22 21.73
N SER A 226 -2.67 -15.92 20.43
CA SER A 226 -1.60 -15.50 19.52
C SER A 226 -1.36 -13.98 19.52
N TYR A 227 -2.40 -13.21 19.84
CA TYR A 227 -2.40 -11.76 19.71
C TYR A 227 -1.45 -11.00 20.65
N PRO A 228 -1.32 -11.35 21.96
CA PRO A 228 -0.48 -10.58 22.89
C PRO A 228 0.98 -10.47 22.43
N ASP A 229 1.56 -11.57 21.96
CA ASP A 229 2.95 -11.59 21.49
C ASP A 229 3.15 -10.70 20.25
N LYS A 230 2.14 -10.64 19.37
CA LYS A 230 2.17 -9.78 18.18
C LYS A 230 2.05 -8.30 18.55
N VAL A 231 1.13 -7.98 19.47
CA VAL A 231 0.99 -6.62 20.02
C VAL A 231 2.30 -6.17 20.67
N ALA A 232 2.94 -7.02 21.48
CA ALA A 232 4.22 -6.69 22.11
C ALA A 232 5.33 -6.44 21.09
N ARG A 233 5.40 -7.25 20.03
CA ARG A 233 6.47 -7.18 19.02
C ARG A 233 6.29 -6.07 17.99
N GLN A 234 5.06 -5.78 17.58
CA GLN A 234 4.77 -4.87 16.47
C GLN A 234 4.13 -3.56 16.93
N GLY A 235 3.43 -3.58 18.06
CA GLY A 235 2.50 -2.53 18.45
C GLY A 235 1.16 -2.65 17.72
N ALA A 236 0.15 -1.97 18.26
CA ALA A 236 -1.20 -1.91 17.72
C ALA A 236 -1.80 -0.51 17.84
N ILE A 237 -2.81 -0.27 17.01
CA ILE A 237 -3.75 0.83 17.15
C ILE A 237 -5.13 0.30 17.53
N VAL A 238 -5.93 1.12 18.19
CA VAL A 238 -7.35 0.89 18.43
C VAL A 238 -8.10 2.08 17.88
N GLU A 239 -9.07 1.83 17.00
CA GLU A 239 -9.91 2.88 16.46
C GLU A 239 -11.37 2.44 16.33
N GLU A 240 -12.28 3.41 16.32
CA GLU A 240 -13.69 3.20 16.03
C GLU A 240 -13.86 2.48 14.68
N LEU A 241 -14.68 1.43 14.68
CA LEU A 241 -15.06 0.77 13.44
C LEU A 241 -16.25 1.51 12.81
N LEU A 242 -15.94 2.49 11.95
CA LEU A 242 -16.95 3.24 11.20
C LEU A 242 -17.78 2.30 10.30
N ARG A 243 -19.11 2.36 10.45
CA ARG A 243 -20.08 1.61 9.65
C ARG A 243 -21.28 2.51 9.34
N HIS A 244 -21.25 3.16 8.19
CA HIS A 244 -22.32 4.02 7.72
C HIS A 244 -22.85 3.55 6.38
N ASP A 245 -24.16 3.67 6.19
CA ASP A 245 -24.78 3.44 4.89
C ASP A 245 -24.20 4.40 3.86
N GLY A 246 -23.74 3.87 2.73
CA GLY A 246 -23.07 4.66 1.69
C GLY A 246 -21.59 4.98 1.96
N MET A 247 -21.00 4.46 3.04
CA MET A 247 -19.55 4.55 3.25
C MET A 247 -18.78 3.89 2.10
N ALA A 248 -17.66 4.50 1.71
CA ALA A 248 -16.73 3.95 0.71
C ALA A 248 -15.31 3.86 1.27
N SER A 249 -14.49 2.96 0.70
CA SER A 249 -13.08 2.79 1.05
C SER A 249 -12.19 3.05 -0.17
N PRO A 250 -12.05 4.31 -0.62
CA PRO A 250 -11.21 4.62 -1.78
C PRO A 250 -9.73 4.66 -1.44
N SER A 251 -8.88 4.67 -2.46
CA SER A 251 -7.44 4.87 -2.30
C SER A 251 -6.85 5.81 -3.33
N VAL A 252 -5.72 6.42 -2.96
CA VAL A 252 -4.95 7.32 -3.81
C VAL A 252 -3.53 6.78 -3.95
N GLN A 253 -3.01 6.74 -5.17
CA GLN A 253 -1.60 6.48 -5.43
C GLN A 253 -0.86 7.80 -5.58
N VAL A 254 0.26 7.93 -4.89
CA VAL A 254 1.14 9.11 -4.92
C VAL A 254 2.54 8.67 -5.26
N ARG A 255 3.31 9.57 -5.89
CA ARG A 255 4.74 9.39 -6.14
C ARG A 255 5.51 10.62 -5.69
N ILE A 256 6.59 10.42 -4.93
CA ILE A 256 7.57 11.46 -4.58
C ILE A 256 8.86 11.24 -5.36
N ALA A 257 9.33 12.27 -6.07
CA ALA A 257 10.61 12.26 -6.76
C ALA A 257 11.77 12.53 -5.80
N PRO A 258 13.04 12.23 -6.17
CA PRO A 258 14.19 12.49 -5.30
C PRO A 258 14.40 13.97 -4.97
N SER A 259 13.83 14.88 -5.76
CA SER A 259 13.78 16.33 -5.51
C SER A 259 12.80 16.73 -4.40
N GLY A 260 12.00 15.80 -3.87
CA GLY A 260 10.90 16.08 -2.95
C GLY A 260 9.60 16.53 -3.63
N THR A 261 9.61 16.75 -4.96
CA THR A 261 8.38 17.06 -5.71
C THR A 261 7.51 15.82 -5.78
N HIS A 262 6.21 15.97 -5.53
CA HIS A 262 5.27 14.85 -5.51
C HIS A 262 4.09 15.07 -6.45
N GLU A 263 3.47 13.97 -6.88
CA GLU A 263 2.29 13.99 -7.73
C GLU A 263 1.31 12.91 -7.28
N VAL A 264 0.02 13.21 -7.40
CA VAL A 264 -1.03 12.19 -7.35
C VAL A 264 -1.08 11.49 -8.69
N LEU A 265 -0.95 10.17 -8.67
CA LEU A 265 -0.97 9.34 -9.87
C LEU A 265 -2.39 8.91 -10.24
N SER A 266 -3.19 8.50 -9.25
CA SER A 266 -4.54 7.97 -9.50
C SER A 266 -5.36 7.86 -8.22
N THR A 267 -6.69 7.87 -8.38
CA THR A 267 -7.67 7.63 -7.33
C THR A 267 -8.52 6.43 -7.69
N HIS A 268 -8.95 5.63 -6.71
CA HIS A 268 -9.70 4.40 -6.96
C HIS A 268 -10.79 4.18 -5.93
N ASP A 269 -11.87 3.55 -6.36
CA ASP A 269 -12.76 2.84 -5.44
C ASP A 269 -12.28 1.41 -5.29
N GLN A 270 -11.96 0.98 -4.06
CA GLN A 270 -11.59 -0.41 -3.82
C GLN A 270 -12.82 -1.31 -3.88
N ILE A 271 -12.66 -2.48 -4.48
CA ILE A 271 -13.63 -3.57 -4.46
C ILE A 271 -13.16 -4.54 -3.39
N LEU A 272 -13.89 -4.57 -2.27
CA LEU A 272 -13.57 -5.40 -1.11
C LEU A 272 -14.51 -6.58 -1.00
N GLY A 273 -14.01 -7.70 -0.47
CA GLY A 273 -14.79 -8.89 -0.14
C GLY A 273 -14.15 -9.69 1.00
N GLY A 274 -14.43 -10.99 1.04
CA GLY A 274 -13.98 -11.87 2.12
C GLY A 274 -14.66 -11.56 3.46
N THR A 275 -14.08 -12.07 4.56
CA THR A 275 -14.62 -11.86 5.92
C THR A 275 -14.68 -10.38 6.24
N ALA A 276 -15.87 -9.90 6.62
CA ALA A 276 -16.15 -8.50 6.99
C ALA A 276 -15.77 -7.45 5.91
N ASN A 277 -15.72 -7.82 4.62
CA ASN A 277 -15.35 -6.93 3.51
C ASN A 277 -13.98 -6.25 3.69
N GLN A 278 -12.96 -7.00 4.11
CA GLN A 278 -11.61 -6.49 4.38
C GLN A 278 -10.55 -6.98 3.38
N VAL A 279 -10.91 -7.83 2.41
CA VAL A 279 -9.96 -8.39 1.43
C VAL A 279 -10.08 -7.65 0.10
N TYR A 280 -8.98 -7.11 -0.40
CA TYR A 280 -8.92 -6.43 -1.69
C TYR A 280 -9.09 -7.43 -2.85
N LEU A 281 -10.08 -7.19 -3.71
CA LEU A 281 -10.38 -8.01 -4.90
C LEU A 281 -10.01 -7.28 -6.20
N GLY A 282 -9.94 -5.95 -6.17
CA GLY A 282 -9.71 -5.12 -7.35
C GLY A 282 -10.12 -3.68 -7.09
N CYS A 283 -10.20 -2.88 -8.14
CA CYS A 283 -10.55 -1.47 -8.03
C CYS A 283 -11.30 -0.96 -9.26
N ARG A 284 -12.03 0.15 -9.08
CA ARG A 284 -12.50 1.00 -10.18
C ARG A 284 -11.66 2.26 -10.21
N PHE A 285 -11.20 2.62 -11.40
CA PHE A 285 -10.49 3.87 -11.66
C PHE A 285 -11.31 4.71 -12.65
N PRO A 286 -11.38 6.04 -12.46
CA PRO A 286 -11.02 6.77 -11.25
C PRO A 286 -12.03 6.51 -10.10
N ALA A 287 -11.72 7.00 -8.90
CA ALA A 287 -12.69 7.07 -7.80
C ALA A 287 -13.94 7.88 -8.20
N ARG A 288 -15.06 7.68 -7.50
CA ARG A 288 -16.30 8.46 -7.76
C ARG A 288 -16.05 9.96 -7.65
N ASP A 289 -16.68 10.70 -8.56
CA ASP A 289 -16.66 12.16 -8.62
C ASP A 289 -17.05 12.83 -7.29
N LEU A 290 -17.96 12.23 -6.53
CA LEU A 290 -18.46 12.69 -5.24
C LEU A 290 -17.38 13.00 -4.19
N TYR A 291 -16.24 12.31 -4.22
CA TYR A 291 -15.17 12.45 -3.22
C TYR A 291 -13.75 12.39 -3.81
N ARG A 292 -13.60 12.11 -5.09
CA ARG A 292 -12.30 11.95 -5.77
C ARG A 292 -11.34 13.12 -5.55
N LEU A 293 -11.82 14.36 -5.66
CA LEU A 293 -10.96 15.54 -5.47
C LEU A 293 -10.64 15.76 -3.98
N ALA A 294 -11.58 15.46 -3.08
CA ALA A 294 -11.34 15.56 -1.64
C ALA A 294 -10.26 14.59 -1.15
N ILE A 295 -10.28 13.34 -1.62
CA ILE A 295 -9.24 12.36 -1.27
C ILE A 295 -7.90 12.70 -1.94
N GLN A 296 -7.91 13.32 -3.12
CA GLN A 296 -6.70 13.80 -3.80
C GLN A 296 -6.03 14.94 -3.01
N ASP A 297 -6.83 15.90 -2.53
CA ASP A 297 -6.37 17.00 -1.71
C ASP A 297 -5.80 16.50 -0.36
N ALA A 298 -6.52 15.59 0.32
CA ALA A 298 -6.02 14.94 1.53
C ALA A 298 -4.70 14.16 1.29
N ALA A 299 -4.60 13.44 0.18
CA ALA A 299 -3.38 12.72 -0.20
C ALA A 299 -2.21 13.66 -0.49
N THR A 300 -2.47 14.83 -1.08
CA THR A 300 -1.46 15.86 -1.37
C THR A 300 -0.86 16.39 -0.06
N ARG A 301 -1.68 16.73 0.94
CA ARG A 301 -1.18 17.16 2.26
C ARG A 301 -0.36 16.08 2.97
N VAL A 302 -0.75 14.82 2.84
CA VAL A 302 0.04 13.70 3.37
C VAL A 302 1.39 13.60 2.65
N ALA A 303 1.38 13.78 1.33
CA ALA A 303 2.59 13.76 0.51
C ALA A 303 3.55 14.90 0.88
N ASP A 304 3.04 16.10 1.19
CA ASP A 304 3.86 17.22 1.71
C ASP A 304 4.65 16.80 2.97
N VAL A 305 3.97 16.16 3.93
CA VAL A 305 4.59 15.69 5.17
C VAL A 305 5.63 14.61 4.90
N LEU A 306 5.30 13.61 4.08
CA LEU A 306 6.22 12.51 3.75
C LEU A 306 7.43 13.01 2.95
N ALA A 307 7.24 13.94 2.02
CA ALA A 307 8.32 14.54 1.23
C ALA A 307 9.26 15.36 2.09
N ALA A 308 8.74 16.12 3.07
CA ALA A 308 9.55 16.87 4.04
C ALA A 308 10.42 15.97 4.93
N GLU A 309 9.99 14.71 5.15
CA GLU A 309 10.76 13.68 5.87
C GLU A 309 11.74 12.92 4.97
N GLY A 310 11.76 13.22 3.67
CA GLY A 310 12.67 12.59 2.71
C GLY A 310 12.17 11.27 2.13
N VAL A 311 10.87 10.96 2.22
CA VAL A 311 10.29 9.80 1.53
C VAL A 311 10.40 9.97 0.02
N ILE A 312 10.83 8.91 -0.66
CA ILE A 312 10.94 8.83 -2.13
C ILE A 312 10.14 7.63 -2.62
N GLY A 313 9.64 7.68 -3.85
CA GLY A 313 9.01 6.53 -4.50
C GLY A 313 7.49 6.58 -4.49
N SER A 314 6.88 5.47 -4.91
CA SER A 314 5.43 5.33 -5.03
C SER A 314 4.83 4.69 -3.79
N PHE A 315 3.68 5.19 -3.36
CA PHE A 315 2.93 4.67 -2.22
C PHE A 315 1.42 4.84 -2.43
N GLY A 316 0.65 4.03 -1.70
CA GLY A 316 -0.81 4.13 -1.64
C GLY A 316 -1.27 4.76 -0.33
N ILE A 317 -2.37 5.49 -0.36
CA ILE A 317 -3.08 5.96 0.82
C ILE A 317 -4.51 5.47 0.73
N ASP A 318 -4.97 4.76 1.75
CA ASP A 318 -6.33 4.26 1.84
C ASP A 318 -7.14 5.19 2.74
N PHE A 319 -8.36 5.52 2.30
CA PHE A 319 -9.28 6.40 3.00
C PHE A 319 -10.58 5.67 3.34
N LEU A 320 -11.29 6.20 4.32
CA LEU A 320 -12.71 5.95 4.55
C LEU A 320 -13.45 7.24 4.22
N VAL A 321 -14.49 7.13 3.39
CA VAL A 321 -15.36 8.25 3.03
C VAL A 321 -16.75 7.97 3.57
N VAL A 322 -17.21 8.83 4.46
CA VAL A 322 -18.53 8.72 5.12
C VAL A 322 -19.45 9.83 4.60
N PRO A 323 -20.64 9.52 4.05
CA PRO A 323 -21.63 10.54 3.70
C PRO A 323 -22.06 11.32 4.94
N VAL A 324 -22.10 12.65 4.85
CA VAL A 324 -22.57 13.53 5.94
C VAL A 324 -24.06 13.76 5.79
N ASN A 325 -24.89 13.14 6.63
CA ASN A 325 -26.33 13.42 6.64
C ASN A 325 -26.62 14.60 7.57
N SER A 326 -27.01 15.74 6.99
CA SER A 326 -27.22 17.02 7.69
C SER A 326 -28.29 17.03 8.80
N ALA A 327 -28.97 15.92 9.08
CA ALA A 327 -30.09 15.86 10.03
C ALA A 327 -29.83 15.07 11.31
N ASN A 328 -28.84 14.16 11.37
CA ASN A 328 -28.62 13.30 12.55
C ASN A 328 -27.15 13.15 13.00
N ASP A 329 -26.17 13.62 12.23
CA ASP A 329 -24.75 13.57 12.63
C ASP A 329 -24.39 14.81 13.46
N GLY A 330 -25.11 14.99 14.56
CA GLY A 330 -24.82 15.95 15.62
C GLY A 330 -23.64 15.51 16.49
N ALA A 331 -22.50 15.13 15.89
CA ALA A 331 -21.20 14.99 16.56
C ALA A 331 -20.11 14.58 15.55
N ALA A 332 -19.82 15.41 14.55
CA ALA A 332 -18.40 15.59 14.22
C ALA A 332 -17.85 16.55 15.28
N HIS A 333 -17.60 16.01 16.48
CA HIS A 333 -16.80 16.72 17.47
C HIS A 333 -15.39 16.86 16.86
N ASP A 334 -14.87 18.08 16.94
CA ASP A 334 -13.46 18.39 16.75
C ASP A 334 -12.95 18.57 15.30
N GLY A 335 -13.43 19.63 14.63
CA GLY A 335 -12.61 20.40 13.67
C GLY A 335 -12.08 19.66 12.44
N HIS A 336 -12.59 18.47 12.12
CA HIS A 336 -12.12 17.67 10.99
C HIS A 336 -12.52 18.28 9.64
N ALA A 337 -11.63 18.15 8.65
CA ALA A 337 -11.79 18.70 7.31
C ALA A 337 -13.09 18.21 6.65
N ARG A 338 -14.08 19.10 6.60
CA ARG A 338 -15.30 18.93 5.80
C ARG A 338 -14.99 19.40 4.39
N ASP A 339 -15.00 18.48 3.43
CA ASP A 339 -14.95 18.86 2.02
C ASP A 339 -16.25 18.40 1.34
N GLY A 340 -17.23 19.30 1.32
CA GLY A 340 -18.56 19.05 0.76
C GLY A 340 -19.45 18.12 1.62
N ALA A 341 -20.12 17.17 0.95
CA ALA A 341 -21.13 16.28 1.51
C ALA A 341 -20.56 15.00 2.17
N HIS A 342 -19.24 14.87 2.29
CA HIS A 342 -18.58 13.68 2.83
C HIS A 342 -17.47 14.05 3.83
N ALA A 343 -17.26 13.18 4.81
CA ALA A 343 -16.11 13.21 5.70
C ALA A 343 -15.05 12.21 5.20
N VAL A 344 -13.80 12.66 5.13
CA VAL A 344 -12.66 11.87 4.65
C VAL A 344 -11.73 11.56 5.82
N TYR A 345 -11.52 10.27 6.09
CA TYR A 345 -10.61 9.78 7.12
C TYR A 345 -9.49 8.96 6.48
N LEU A 346 -8.24 9.18 6.88
CA LEU A 346 -7.14 8.31 6.51
C LEU A 346 -7.23 7.00 7.29
N SER A 347 -7.18 5.88 6.57
CA SER A 347 -7.18 4.53 7.14
C SER A 347 -5.74 4.00 7.30
N GLU A 348 -4.94 4.06 6.23
CA GLU A 348 -3.55 3.62 6.25
C GLU A 348 -2.73 4.23 5.11
N ILE A 349 -1.42 4.36 5.33
CA ILE A 349 -0.42 4.70 4.31
C ILE A 349 0.39 3.44 4.02
N ASN A 350 0.37 2.99 2.77
CA ASN A 350 1.16 1.87 2.29
C ASN A 350 2.39 2.41 1.55
N LEU A 351 3.54 2.55 2.23
CA LEU A 351 4.82 3.03 1.66
C LEU A 351 5.49 2.01 0.70
N ARG A 352 4.75 1.63 -0.33
CA ARG A 352 5.09 0.61 -1.33
C ARG A 352 4.10 0.64 -2.49
N MET A 353 4.41 -0.11 -3.53
CA MET A 353 3.43 -0.43 -4.57
C MET A 353 2.30 -1.32 -4.02
N GLY A 354 1.14 -1.25 -4.66
CA GLY A 354 -0.09 -1.92 -4.23
C GLY A 354 -0.87 -2.55 -5.37
N GLY A 355 -2.05 -3.11 -5.03
CA GLY A 355 -2.92 -3.78 -6.00
C GLY A 355 -3.50 -2.87 -7.08
N THR A 356 -3.47 -1.55 -6.87
CA THR A 356 -3.92 -0.54 -7.83
C THR A 356 -2.79 -0.07 -8.76
N THR A 357 -1.53 -0.41 -8.47
CA THR A 357 -0.37 0.08 -9.22
C THR A 357 -0.30 -0.50 -10.63
N HIS A 358 -0.36 -1.82 -10.76
CA HIS A 358 -0.34 -2.48 -12.07
C HIS A 358 -1.47 -2.02 -12.99
N PRO A 359 -2.76 -2.09 -12.62
CA PRO A 359 -3.84 -1.73 -13.54
C PRO A 359 -3.77 -0.26 -13.97
N PHE A 360 -3.40 0.65 -13.06
CA PHE A 360 -3.23 2.06 -13.41
C PHE A 360 -2.09 2.28 -14.40
N TRP A 361 -0.88 1.77 -14.10
CA TRP A 361 0.27 1.97 -14.97
C TRP A 361 0.10 1.28 -16.32
N MET A 362 -0.53 0.10 -16.33
CA MET A 362 -0.87 -0.58 -17.57
C MET A 362 -1.80 0.28 -18.42
N THR A 363 -2.89 0.79 -17.85
CA THR A 363 -3.83 1.66 -18.55
C THR A 363 -3.12 2.90 -19.08
N ARG A 364 -2.41 3.64 -18.21
CA ARG A 364 -1.68 4.87 -18.57
C ARG A 364 -0.68 4.67 -19.71
N LEU A 365 0.14 3.63 -19.63
CA LEU A 365 1.22 3.40 -20.62
C LEU A 365 0.71 2.78 -21.92
N ALA A 366 -0.36 1.98 -21.87
CA ALA A 366 -0.96 1.37 -23.05
C ALA A 366 -1.81 2.36 -23.86
N THR A 367 -2.49 3.30 -23.18
CA THR A 367 -3.30 4.33 -23.86
C THR A 367 -2.52 5.62 -24.13
N GLU A 368 -1.31 5.74 -23.59
CA GLU A 368 -0.52 6.98 -23.57
C GLU A 368 -1.31 8.14 -22.94
N GLY A 369 -2.15 7.81 -21.96
CA GLY A 369 -3.02 8.75 -21.27
C GLY A 369 -2.26 9.65 -20.32
N GLU A 370 -2.77 10.88 -20.17
CA GLU A 370 -2.30 11.85 -19.21
C GLU A 370 -3.31 12.00 -18.07
N TYR A 371 -2.80 11.96 -16.84
CA TYR A 371 -3.63 12.17 -15.65
C TYR A 371 -3.87 13.67 -15.48
N GLN A 372 -5.14 14.08 -15.49
CA GLN A 372 -5.58 15.46 -15.35
C GLN A 372 -5.90 15.72 -13.87
N THR A 373 -5.06 16.48 -13.18
CA THR A 373 -5.19 16.71 -11.72
C THR A 373 -6.49 17.44 -11.37
N GLU A 374 -6.99 18.30 -12.26
CA GLU A 374 -8.21 19.09 -12.04
C GLU A 374 -9.48 18.22 -12.01
N THR A 375 -9.49 17.11 -12.76
CA THR A 375 -10.64 16.20 -12.86
C THR A 375 -10.41 14.86 -12.17
N GLY A 376 -9.15 14.51 -11.92
CA GLY A 376 -8.71 13.20 -11.46
C GLY A 376 -8.96 12.09 -12.48
N GLU A 377 -9.01 12.42 -13.78
CA GLU A 377 -9.25 11.48 -14.88
C GLU A 377 -7.99 11.20 -15.70
N LEU A 378 -7.95 10.04 -16.35
CA LEU A 378 -6.93 9.71 -17.34
C LEU A 378 -7.52 9.95 -18.74
N VAL A 379 -6.86 10.80 -19.52
CA VAL A 379 -7.34 11.22 -20.84
C VAL A 379 -6.28 10.91 -21.88
N ALA A 380 -6.65 10.20 -22.94
CA ALA A 380 -5.77 9.92 -24.08
C ALA A 380 -5.56 11.17 -24.95
N GLY A 381 -4.53 11.17 -25.80
CA GLY A 381 -4.21 12.32 -26.67
C GLY A 381 -5.33 12.75 -27.64
N ASN A 382 -6.33 11.92 -27.86
CA ASN A 382 -7.54 12.24 -28.65
C ASN A 382 -8.69 12.83 -27.81
N GLY A 383 -8.47 13.09 -26.52
CA GLY A 383 -9.48 13.60 -25.59
C GLY A 383 -10.43 12.55 -25.03
N ALA A 384 -10.31 11.27 -25.41
CA ALA A 384 -11.14 10.20 -24.86
C ALA A 384 -10.67 9.84 -23.45
N ARG A 385 -11.64 9.65 -22.55
CA ARG A 385 -11.38 9.09 -21.21
C ARG A 385 -10.94 7.63 -21.34
N CYS A 386 -9.83 7.29 -20.69
CA CYS A 386 -9.26 5.95 -20.65
C CYS A 386 -9.98 5.03 -19.68
#